data_AF-A0A2J8A0G2-F1
#
_entry.id   AF-A0A2J8A0G2-F1
#
_cell.length_a   1.000
_cell.length_b   1.000
_cell.length_c   1.000
_cell.angle_alpha   90.00
_cell.angle_beta   90.00
_cell.angle_gamma   90.00
#
_symmetry.space_group_name_H-M   'P 1'
#
loop_
_entity.id
_entity.type
_entity.pdbx_description
1 polymer ?
#
loop_
_entity_poly.entity_id
_entity_poly.type
_entity_poly.pdbx_seq_one_letter_code
_entity_poly.pdbx_strand_id
1 'polypeptide(L)'
;AIKTLGTGRAFYEHFDSVTLLYADIVRYSNAPTGMPPWEVVKLLNDVNNLYDALLEKHGLVKIRRSGEAFMGVGGCPTAEDPVKSALRVALCAREMVLATAGFRSSAGQRVQIRIGLHSGPVVAAVVGTHMPRFSLFGDTVDISQFMEATSTIMGVQVSDTTAELLAIA
;
A
#
# COMPACT_ATOMS: atom_id res chain seq x y z
N ALA A 1 -17.34 -7.14 5.87
CA ALA A 1 -16.73 -7.40 4.55
C ALA A 1 -16.49 -8.90 4.25
N ILE A 2 -15.59 -9.61 4.96
CA ILE A 2 -15.21 -11.01 4.62
C ILE A 2 -16.38 -12.02 4.71
N LYS A 3 -17.32 -11.85 5.65
CA LYS A 3 -18.53 -12.70 5.76
C LYS A 3 -19.53 -12.53 4.61
N THR A 4 -19.48 -11.41 3.88
CA THR A 4 -20.43 -11.10 2.81
C THR A 4 -20.02 -11.71 1.47
N LEU A 5 -18.75 -12.10 1.32
CA LEU A 5 -18.18 -12.71 0.11
C LEU A 5 -18.86 -14.03 -0.29
N GLY A 6 -19.52 -14.74 0.64
CA GLY A 6 -20.24 -15.98 0.37
C GLY A 6 -21.72 -15.83 -0.02
N THR A 7 -22.26 -14.60 -0.03
CA THR A 7 -23.72 -14.37 -0.19
C THR A 7 -24.16 -13.99 -1.60
N GLY A 8 -23.24 -13.79 -2.54
CA GLY A 8 -23.54 -13.41 -3.92
C GLY A 8 -24.15 -12.01 -4.10
N ARG A 9 -24.25 -11.20 -3.03
CA ARG A 9 -24.74 -9.81 -3.10
C ARG A 9 -23.58 -8.85 -3.37
N ALA A 10 -23.81 -7.89 -4.26
CA ALA A 10 -22.93 -6.75 -4.46
C ALA A 10 -22.78 -5.99 -3.13
N PHE A 11 -21.57 -5.98 -2.59
CA PHE A 11 -21.22 -5.21 -1.39
C PHE A 11 -20.55 -3.93 -1.84
N TYR A 12 -21.08 -2.79 -1.43
CA TYR A 12 -20.42 -1.50 -1.51
C TYR A 12 -20.68 -0.74 -0.20
N GLU A 13 -19.67 -0.01 0.26
CA GLU A 13 -19.73 0.79 1.49
C GLU A 13 -18.90 2.06 1.29
N HIS A 14 -19.46 3.20 1.71
CA HIS A 14 -18.79 4.48 1.65
C HIS A 14 -18.01 4.73 2.95
N PHE A 15 -16.78 5.16 2.83
CA PHE A 15 -15.94 5.58 3.94
C PHE A 15 -15.55 7.05 3.72
N ASP A 16 -15.91 7.92 4.66
CA ASP A 16 -15.70 9.37 4.52
C ASP A 16 -14.23 9.76 4.56
N SER A 17 -13.41 9.00 5.30
CA SER A 17 -11.98 9.22 5.38
C SER A 17 -11.27 7.90 5.67
N VAL A 18 -10.43 7.48 4.72
CA VAL A 18 -9.45 6.41 4.89
C VAL A 18 -8.06 6.97 4.60
N THR A 19 -7.02 6.31 5.10
CA THR A 19 -5.65 6.65 4.71
C THR A 19 -5.07 5.52 3.86
N LEU A 20 -4.68 5.84 2.63
CA LEU A 20 -4.07 4.92 1.68
C LEU A 20 -2.55 5.03 1.71
N LEU A 21 -1.90 3.88 1.58
CA LEU A 21 -0.47 3.73 1.38
C LEU A 21 -0.24 3.06 0.03
N TYR A 22 0.48 3.74 -0.85
CA TYR A 22 1.05 3.14 -2.06
C TYR A 22 2.55 3.01 -1.88
N ALA A 23 3.08 1.84 -2.21
CA ALA A 23 4.51 1.59 -2.27
C ALA A 23 4.87 0.91 -3.58
N ASP A 24 5.90 1.41 -4.25
CA ASP A 24 6.48 0.77 -5.43
C ASP A 24 7.97 0.52 -5.22
N ILE A 25 8.46 -0.57 -5.79
CA ILE A 25 9.89 -0.85 -5.83
C ILE A 25 10.43 -0.06 -7.01
N VAL A 26 11.35 0.86 -6.75
CA VAL A 26 12.01 1.62 -7.80
C VAL A 26 12.67 0.62 -8.72
N ARG A 27 12.13 0.52 -9.94
CA ARG A 27 12.60 -0.44 -10.94
C ARG A 27 14.11 -0.35 -11.01
N TYR A 28 14.74 -1.52 -10.99
CA TYR A 28 16.14 -1.72 -11.32
C TYR A 28 16.37 -1.32 -12.78
N SER A 29 16.31 -0.03 -13.10
CA SER A 29 16.76 0.51 -14.38
C SER A 29 18.24 0.18 -14.62
N ASN A 30 18.97 -0.14 -13.53
CA ASN A 30 20.31 -0.71 -13.52
C ASN A 30 20.35 -2.14 -12.96
N ALA A 31 19.31 -2.98 -13.13
CA ALA A 31 19.45 -4.41 -12.86
C ALA A 31 20.70 -4.88 -13.61
N PRO A 32 21.62 -5.64 -12.99
CA PRO A 32 22.72 -6.21 -13.73
C PRO A 32 22.08 -7.03 -14.83
N THR A 33 22.39 -6.70 -16.08
CA THR A 33 22.09 -7.48 -17.27
C THR A 33 22.62 -8.89 -17.00
N GLY A 34 21.82 -9.78 -16.41
CA GLY A 34 22.33 -11.06 -15.89
C GLY A 34 21.65 -11.66 -14.66
N MET A 35 20.79 -10.97 -13.92
CA MET A 35 20.03 -11.65 -12.86
C MET A 35 19.00 -12.61 -13.49
N PRO A 36 19.02 -13.90 -13.14
CA PRO A 36 18.06 -14.83 -13.68
C PRO A 36 16.64 -14.52 -13.19
N PRO A 37 15.59 -14.74 -14.01
CA PRO A 37 14.22 -14.38 -13.66
C PRO A 37 13.73 -14.94 -12.32
N TRP A 38 14.18 -16.14 -11.92
CA TRP A 38 13.78 -16.75 -10.66
C TRP A 38 14.31 -16.00 -9.42
N GLU A 39 15.47 -15.33 -9.51
CA GLU A 39 16.01 -14.53 -8.41
C GLU A 39 15.24 -13.23 -8.24
N VAL A 40 14.80 -12.62 -9.35
CA VAL A 40 13.93 -11.44 -9.32
C VAL A 40 12.61 -11.80 -8.63
N VAL A 41 12.00 -12.92 -9.02
CA VAL A 41 10.75 -13.40 -8.39
C VAL A 41 10.95 -13.67 -6.90
N LYS A 42 12.04 -14.32 -6.51
CA LYS A 42 12.35 -14.56 -5.10
C LYS A 42 12.47 -13.26 -4.30
N LEU A 43 13.22 -12.29 -4.82
CA LEU A 43 13.40 -10.99 -4.17
C LEU A 43 12.08 -10.23 -4.04
N LEU A 44 11.26 -10.20 -5.10
CA LEU A 44 9.94 -9.58 -5.06
C LEU A 44 9.04 -10.28 -4.03
N ASN A 45 9.09 -11.60 -3.93
CA ASN A 45 8.34 -12.37 -2.94
C ASN A 45 8.80 -12.03 -1.50
N ASP A 46 10.10 -11.99 -1.26
CA ASP A 46 10.67 -11.68 0.06
C ASP A 46 10.29 -10.25 0.51
N VAL A 47 10.35 -9.28 -0.40
CA VAL A 47 9.94 -7.89 -0.14
C VAL A 47 8.42 -7.79 0.09
N ASN A 48 7.60 -8.49 -0.69
CA ASN A 48 6.15 -8.52 -0.47
C ASN A 48 5.78 -9.16 0.87
N ASN A 49 6.46 -10.24 1.28
CA ASN A 49 6.23 -10.89 2.57
C ASN A 49 6.57 -9.95 3.74
N LEU A 50 7.66 -9.18 3.61
CA LEU A 50 8.00 -8.15 4.58
C LEU A 50 6.88 -7.12 4.70
N TYR A 51 6.36 -6.63 3.58
CA TYR A 51 5.29 -5.63 3.60
C TYR A 51 4.00 -6.19 4.17
N ASP A 52 3.65 -7.44 3.85
CA ASP A 52 2.48 -8.11 4.41
C ASP A 52 2.58 -8.21 5.94
N ALA A 53 3.76 -8.58 6.47
CA ALA A 53 4.01 -8.61 7.90
C ALA A 53 3.91 -7.22 8.56
N LEU A 54 4.39 -6.17 7.87
CA LEU A 54 4.30 -4.79 8.38
C LEU A 54 2.85 -4.27 8.36
N LEU A 55 2.09 -4.53 7.29
CA LEU A 55 0.67 -4.19 7.25
C LEU A 55 -0.08 -4.88 8.39
N GLU A 56 0.17 -6.18 8.61
CA GLU A 56 -0.46 -6.94 9.68
C GLU A 56 -0.10 -6.38 11.06
N LYS A 57 1.19 -6.07 11.30
CA LYS A 57 1.67 -5.46 12.55
C LYS A 57 0.98 -4.13 12.85
N HIS A 58 0.76 -3.30 11.83
CA HIS A 58 0.06 -2.01 11.96
C HIS A 58 -1.46 -2.13 11.76
N GLY A 59 -2.00 -3.35 11.64
CA GLY A 59 -3.43 -3.67 11.44
C GLY A 59 -4.05 -3.10 10.17
N LEU A 60 -3.25 -2.83 9.15
CA LEU A 60 -3.67 -2.29 7.87
C LEU A 60 -4.14 -3.42 6.95
N VAL A 61 -5.05 -3.10 6.03
CA VAL A 61 -5.57 -4.09 5.09
C VAL A 61 -4.89 -3.96 3.74
N LYS A 62 -4.35 -5.07 3.24
CA LYS A 62 -3.79 -5.16 1.90
C LYS A 62 -4.90 -5.09 0.85
N ILE A 63 -4.77 -4.17 -0.10
CA ILE A 63 -5.65 -4.06 -1.25
C ILE A 63 -4.91 -4.55 -2.49
N ARG A 64 -5.52 -5.49 -3.22
CA ARG A 64 -4.92 -6.04 -4.43
C ARG A 64 -5.42 -5.24 -5.64
N ARG A 65 -4.55 -4.44 -6.26
CA ARG A 65 -4.85 -3.75 -7.53
C ARG A 65 -4.23 -4.49 -8.72
N SER A 66 -4.67 -4.14 -9.92
CA SER A 66 -4.02 -4.56 -11.16
C SER A 66 -2.72 -3.76 -11.34
N GLY A 67 -1.56 -4.39 -11.17
CA GLY A 67 -0.25 -3.75 -11.28
C GLY A 67 0.76 -4.27 -10.24
N GLU A 68 2.03 -3.89 -10.40
CA GLU A 68 3.16 -4.28 -9.53
C GLU A 68 3.20 -3.48 -8.20
N ALA A 69 2.37 -2.44 -8.05
CA ALA A 69 2.37 -1.57 -6.88
C ALA A 69 1.68 -2.22 -5.66
N PHE A 70 2.31 -2.07 -4.51
CA PHE A 70 1.82 -2.52 -3.22
C PHE A 70 0.88 -1.47 -2.62
N MET A 71 -0.30 -1.89 -2.16
CA MET A 71 -1.31 -0.98 -1.61
C MET A 71 -1.83 -1.47 -0.26
N GLY A 72 -1.82 -0.57 0.73
CA GLY A 72 -2.41 -0.76 2.05
C GLY A 72 -3.44 0.32 2.37
N VAL A 73 -4.43 0.01 3.22
CA VAL A 73 -5.42 0.96 3.71
C VAL A 73 -5.57 0.89 5.23
N GLY A 74 -5.67 2.05 5.86
CA GLY A 74 -6.13 2.25 7.24
C GLY A 74 -7.52 2.89 7.28
N GLY A 75 -8.33 2.55 8.29
CA GLY A 75 -9.72 3.03 8.39
C GLY A 75 -10.73 2.23 7.54
N CYS A 76 -10.31 1.12 6.94
CA CYS A 76 -11.13 0.19 6.16
C CYS A 76 -10.67 -1.25 6.43
N PRO A 77 -11.56 -2.25 6.55
CA PRO A 77 -13.00 -2.28 6.29
C PRO A 77 -13.88 -1.85 7.47
N THR A 78 -13.29 -1.40 8.57
CA THR A 78 -14.02 -0.85 9.72
C THR A 78 -13.61 0.60 9.85
N ALA A 79 -14.59 1.49 9.84
CA ALA A 79 -14.35 2.91 10.04
C ALA A 79 -13.66 3.12 11.40
N GLU A 80 -12.60 3.91 11.38
CA GLU A 80 -11.81 4.29 12.54
C GLU A 80 -11.62 5.81 12.51
N ASP A 81 -11.22 6.38 13.64
CA ASP A 81 -10.77 7.76 13.71
C ASP A 81 -9.69 8.06 12.62
N PRO A 82 -9.92 9.05 11.74
CA PRO A 82 -9.00 9.43 10.69
C PRO A 82 -7.57 9.68 11.18
N VAL A 83 -7.41 10.34 12.34
CA VAL A 83 -6.09 10.68 12.91
C VAL A 83 -5.34 9.41 13.27
N LYS A 84 -5.99 8.50 14.01
CA LYS A 84 -5.42 7.21 14.37
C LYS A 84 -5.08 6.35 13.14
N SER A 85 -5.94 6.35 12.12
CA SER A 85 -5.70 5.62 10.88
C SER A 85 -4.47 6.18 10.13
N ALA A 86 -4.34 7.50 10.05
CA ALA A 86 -3.23 8.18 9.39
C ALA A 86 -1.91 7.91 10.12
N LEU A 87 -1.91 7.97 11.46
CA LEU A 87 -0.73 7.68 12.28
C LEU A 87 -0.21 6.26 12.05
N ARG A 88 -1.09 5.25 12.08
CA ARG A 88 -0.70 3.85 11.85
C ARG A 88 -0.13 3.64 10.44
N VAL A 89 -0.75 4.27 9.44
CA VAL A 89 -0.27 4.20 8.06
C VAL A 89 1.11 4.87 7.92
N ALA A 90 1.31 6.04 8.52
CA ALA A 90 2.59 6.75 8.50
C ALA A 90 3.71 5.96 9.21
N LEU A 91 3.40 5.35 10.36
CA LEU A 91 4.33 4.48 11.09
C LEU A 91 4.71 3.25 10.26
N CYS A 92 3.73 2.62 9.61
CA CYS A 92 3.96 1.50 8.69
C CYS A 92 4.87 1.92 7.53
N ALA A 93 4.59 3.04 6.87
CA ALA A 93 5.41 3.56 5.77
C ALA A 93 6.86 3.80 6.20
N ARG A 94 7.06 4.42 7.37
CA ARG A 94 8.39 4.63 7.93
C ARG A 94 9.12 3.31 8.19
N GLU A 95 8.45 2.33 8.77
CA GLU A 95 9.05 1.00 9.00
C GLU A 95 9.35 0.26 7.70
N MET A 96 8.52 0.39 6.67
CA MET A 96 8.78 -0.19 5.34
C MET A 96 10.07 0.37 4.74
N VAL A 97 10.29 1.69 4.78
CA VAL A 97 11.54 2.30 4.31
C VAL A 97 12.76 1.78 5.07
N LEU A 98 12.67 1.73 6.41
CA LEU A 98 13.78 1.27 7.26
C LEU A 98 14.09 -0.22 7.05
N ALA A 99 13.06 -1.05 6.96
CA ALA A 99 13.23 -2.49 6.77
C ALA A 99 13.77 -2.80 5.36
N THR A 100 13.28 -2.13 4.33
CA THR A 100 13.76 -2.33 2.95
C THR A 100 15.21 -1.85 2.76
N ALA A 101 15.68 -0.87 3.53
CA ALA A 101 17.08 -0.45 3.49
C ALA A 101 18.08 -1.58 3.83
N GLY A 102 17.63 -2.62 4.55
CA GLY A 102 18.40 -3.82 4.85
C GLY A 102 18.40 -4.87 3.74
N PHE A 103 17.48 -4.78 2.77
CA PHE A 103 17.36 -5.75 1.69
C PHE A 103 18.36 -5.49 0.58
N ARG A 104 19.05 -6.57 0.18
CA ARG A 104 19.96 -6.58 -0.95
C ARG A 104 19.60 -7.74 -1.87
N SER A 105 19.72 -7.50 -3.16
CA SER A 105 19.66 -8.56 -4.16
C SER A 105 20.87 -9.50 -4.03
N SER A 106 20.80 -10.67 -4.66
CA SER A 106 21.93 -11.62 -4.78
C SER A 106 23.18 -10.97 -5.40
N ALA A 107 22.99 -9.97 -6.24
CA ALA A 107 24.05 -9.16 -6.86
C ALA A 107 24.54 -8.00 -5.96
N GLY A 108 24.10 -7.92 -4.71
CA GLY A 108 24.51 -6.91 -3.73
C GLY A 108 23.85 -5.53 -3.88
N GLN A 109 22.97 -5.34 -4.87
CA GLN A 109 22.24 -4.09 -5.07
C GLN A 109 21.20 -3.89 -3.97
N ARG A 110 21.10 -2.66 -3.46
CA ARG A 110 20.09 -2.32 -2.46
C ARG A 110 18.72 -2.21 -3.12
N VAL A 111 17.71 -2.78 -2.48
CA VAL A 111 16.32 -2.56 -2.88
C VAL A 111 15.96 -1.11 -2.55
N GLN A 112 15.37 -0.41 -3.50
CA GLN A 112 14.94 0.98 -3.35
C GLN A 112 13.44 1.06 -3.55
N ILE A 113 12.77 1.90 -2.76
CA ILE A 113 11.31 2.03 -2.80
C ILE A 113 10.89 3.48 -2.80
N ARG A 114 9.66 3.72 -3.26
CA ARG A 114 8.94 4.97 -3.08
C ARG A 114 7.65 4.67 -2.37
N ILE A 115 7.25 5.57 -1.47
CA ILE A 115 5.97 5.47 -0.79
C ILE A 115 5.23 6.80 -0.92
N GLY A 116 3.92 6.71 -1.16
CA GLY A 116 2.97 7.81 -1.19
C GLY A 116 1.82 7.55 -0.23
N LEU A 117 1.45 8.56 0.56
CA LEU A 117 0.33 8.55 1.49
C LEU A 117 -0.70 9.61 1.12
N HIS A 118 -1.98 9.24 1.17
CA HIS A 118 -3.07 10.20 1.02
C HIS A 118 -4.31 9.76 1.81
N SER A 119 -5.00 10.73 2.39
CA SER A 119 -6.22 10.54 3.17
C SER A 119 -7.38 11.22 2.48
N GLY A 120 -8.50 10.51 2.36
CA GLY A 120 -9.70 11.00 1.68
C GLY A 120 -10.82 9.96 1.63
N PRO A 121 -11.98 10.32 1.06
CA PRO A 121 -13.14 9.44 0.96
C PRO A 121 -12.91 8.33 -0.07
N VAL A 122 -13.46 7.14 0.19
CA VAL A 122 -13.45 6.01 -0.77
C VAL A 122 -14.75 5.23 -0.74
N VAL A 123 -15.07 4.58 -1.85
CA VAL A 123 -16.07 3.52 -1.89
C VAL A 123 -15.36 2.18 -1.92
N ALA A 124 -15.57 1.37 -0.89
CA ALA A 124 -15.08 0.00 -0.85
C ALA A 124 -16.14 -0.94 -1.41
N ALA A 125 -15.77 -1.80 -2.35
CA ALA A 125 -16.71 -2.75 -2.94
C ALA A 125 -16.09 -4.12 -3.18
N VAL A 126 -16.94 -5.15 -3.22
CA VAL A 126 -16.57 -6.47 -3.72
C VAL A 126 -17.02 -6.58 -5.16
N VAL A 127 -16.06 -6.78 -6.06
CA VAL A 127 -16.31 -6.88 -7.51
C VAL A 127 -15.99 -8.28 -8.02
N GLY A 128 -16.88 -8.83 -8.84
CA GLY A 128 -16.72 -10.13 -9.50
C GLY A 128 -17.55 -11.25 -8.85
N THR A 129 -18.12 -12.11 -9.68
CA THR A 129 -18.97 -13.23 -9.26
C THR A 129 -18.20 -14.54 -9.11
N HIS A 130 -17.28 -14.83 -10.05
CA HIS A 130 -16.46 -16.05 -10.02
C HIS A 130 -15.17 -15.91 -9.20
N MET A 131 -14.59 -14.71 -9.17
CA MET A 131 -13.37 -14.39 -8.42
C MET A 131 -13.53 -13.04 -7.72
N PRO A 132 -14.29 -12.99 -6.60
CA PRO A 132 -14.60 -11.74 -5.93
C PRO A 132 -13.34 -11.06 -5.40
N ARG A 133 -13.21 -9.76 -5.66
CA ARG A 133 -12.08 -8.93 -5.22
C ARG A 133 -12.59 -7.73 -4.45
N PHE A 134 -12.11 -7.59 -3.21
CA PHE A 134 -12.29 -6.37 -2.45
C PHE A 134 -11.41 -5.27 -3.05
N SER A 135 -12.06 -4.20 -3.52
CA SER A 135 -11.42 -3.10 -4.26
C SER A 135 -11.92 -1.76 -3.71
N LEU A 136 -11.06 -0.75 -3.80
CA LEU A 136 -11.41 0.63 -3.43
C LEU A 136 -11.55 1.47 -4.70
N PHE A 137 -12.52 2.39 -4.68
CA PHE A 137 -12.82 3.31 -5.78
C PHE A 137 -12.93 4.75 -5.25
N GLY A 138 -12.59 5.71 -6.11
CA GLY A 138 -12.63 7.15 -5.82
C GLY A 138 -11.29 7.84 -6.07
N ASP A 139 -11.32 9.16 -6.17
CA ASP A 139 -10.16 10.00 -6.52
C ASP A 139 -9.00 9.82 -5.54
N THR A 140 -9.28 9.52 -4.27
CA THR A 140 -8.28 9.21 -3.23
C THR A 140 -7.31 8.11 -3.68
N VAL A 141 -7.79 7.12 -4.44
CA VAL A 141 -6.97 6.00 -4.94
C VAL A 141 -5.98 6.48 -6.00
N ASP A 142 -6.37 7.41 -6.87
CA ASP A 142 -5.50 7.92 -7.94
C ASP A 142 -4.55 9.01 -7.42
N ILE A 143 -5.00 9.84 -6.47
CA ILE A 143 -4.15 10.82 -5.79
C ILE A 143 -3.06 10.11 -4.97
N SER A 144 -3.39 9.06 -4.23
CA SER A 144 -2.40 8.28 -3.48
C SER A 144 -1.36 7.62 -4.38
N GLN A 145 -1.77 7.13 -5.55
CA GLN A 145 -0.84 6.63 -6.58
C GLN A 145 0.07 7.74 -7.10
N PHE A 146 -0.47 8.94 -7.34
CA PHE A 146 0.34 10.08 -7.76
C PHE A 146 1.37 10.49 -6.69
N MET A 147 0.99 10.46 -5.40
CA MET A 147 1.91 10.70 -4.29
C MET A 147 3.08 9.71 -4.29
N GLU A 148 2.86 8.44 -4.64
CA GLU A 148 3.97 7.47 -4.77
C GLU A 148 4.84 7.81 -5.99
N ALA A 149 4.22 8.03 -7.14
CA ALA A 149 4.93 8.24 -8.39
C ALA A 149 5.86 9.47 -8.36
N THR A 150 5.47 10.54 -7.66
CA THR A 150 6.26 11.76 -7.47
C THR A 150 7.21 11.72 -6.27
N SER A 151 7.17 10.63 -5.48
CA SER A 151 7.95 10.51 -4.25
C SER A 151 9.44 10.39 -4.55
N THR A 152 10.25 10.90 -3.63
CA THR A 152 11.71 10.72 -3.69
C THR A 152 12.09 9.28 -3.35
N ILE A 153 13.16 8.77 -3.96
CA ILE A 153 13.69 7.44 -3.67
C ILE A 153 14.01 7.30 -2.18
N MET A 154 13.55 6.20 -1.56
CA MET A 154 13.65 5.93 -0.12
C MET A 154 12.94 6.97 0.76
N GLY A 155 11.99 7.72 0.18
CA GLY A 155 11.16 8.69 0.88
C GLY A 155 9.71 8.25 1.01
N VAL A 156 9.02 8.91 1.94
CA VAL A 156 7.56 8.85 2.08
C VAL A 156 7.02 10.22 1.72
N GLN A 157 6.29 10.32 0.61
CA GLN A 157 5.56 11.53 0.25
C GLN A 157 4.17 11.47 0.88
N VAL A 158 3.74 12.58 1.45
CA VAL A 158 2.47 12.70 2.17
C VAL A 158 1.70 13.85 1.58
N SER A 159 0.44 13.64 1.23
CA SER A 159 -0.43 14.72 0.78
C SER A 159 -0.81 15.67 1.91
N ASP A 160 -1.22 16.89 1.58
CA ASP A 160 -1.63 17.90 2.57
C ASP A 160 -2.72 17.38 3.52
N THR A 161 -3.73 16.67 2.99
CA THR A 161 -4.82 16.10 3.82
C THR A 161 -4.33 15.12 4.89
N THR A 162 -3.34 14.29 4.57
CA THR A 162 -2.75 13.36 5.54
C THR A 162 -1.82 14.10 6.48
N ALA A 163 -1.07 15.10 6.00
CA ALA A 163 -0.18 15.91 6.83
C ALA A 163 -0.96 16.68 7.90
N GLU A 164 -2.13 17.24 7.56
CA GLU A 164 -3.03 17.90 8.50
C GLU A 164 -3.52 16.94 9.59
N LEU A 165 -3.93 15.71 9.22
CA LEU A 165 -4.31 14.69 10.20
C LEU A 165 -3.15 14.31 11.14
N LEU A 166 -1.93 14.19 10.60
CA LEU A 166 -0.74 13.85 11.37
C LEU A 166 -0.26 14.99 12.27
N ALA A 167 -0.54 16.25 11.91
CA ALA A 167 -0.18 17.41 12.72
C ALA A 167 -1.01 17.52 14.01
N ILE A 168 -2.17 16.88 14.05
CA ILE A 168 -3.10 16.87 15.19
C ILE A 168 -2.94 15.59 16.03
N ALA A 169 -2.15 14.62 15.55
CA ALA A 169 -1.96 13.30 16.16
C ALA A 169 -1.05 13.30 17.41
#